data_AF-F9ZKA8-F1
#
_entry.id   AF-F9ZKA8-F1
#
_cell.length_a   1.000
_cell.length_b   1.000
_cell.length_c   1.000
_cell.angle_alpha   90.00
_cell.angle_beta   90.00
_cell.angle_gamma   90.00
#
_symmetry.space_group_name_H-M   'P 1'
#
loop_
_entity.id
_entity.type
_entity.pdbx_description
1 polymer ?
#
loop_
_entity_poly.entity_id
_entity_poly.type
_entity_poly.pdbx_seq_one_letter_code
_entity_poly.pdbx_strand_id
1 'polypeptide(L)'
;MTLQKIKSIQGKDEYILLPIAVYHTLKDQIEKELAAYETDQDAEQTYEPFVLEDYVDNPVALARLKAGITQEQLAQRLGVSQAYVSQLERRSHVTSKMLERVRTAINETK
;
A
#
# COMPACT_ATOMS: atom_id res chain seq x y z
N MET A 1 26.77 -4.62 -3.71
CA MET A 1 26.43 -5.55 -4.79
C MET A 1 25.94 -6.84 -4.17
N THR A 2 24.67 -7.18 -4.33
CA THR A 2 24.07 -8.40 -3.77
C THR A 2 24.29 -9.54 -4.75
N LEU A 3 25.08 -10.54 -4.38
CA LEU A 3 25.33 -11.70 -5.22
C LEU A 3 24.04 -12.52 -5.33
N GLN A 4 23.61 -12.86 -6.54
CA GLN A 4 22.51 -13.79 -6.77
C GLN A 4 22.96 -15.19 -6.35
N LYS A 5 22.18 -15.83 -5.47
CA LYS A 5 22.50 -17.13 -4.87
C LYS A 5 21.39 -18.12 -5.22
N ILE A 6 21.78 -19.36 -5.53
CA ILE A 6 20.84 -20.47 -5.57
C ILE A 6 20.95 -21.27 -4.26
N LYS A 7 19.86 -21.93 -3.88
CA LYS A 7 19.83 -22.80 -2.69
C LYS A 7 19.94 -24.25 -3.12
N SER A 8 20.86 -24.97 -2.51
CA SER A 8 20.94 -26.44 -2.60
C SER A 8 19.67 -27.08 -2.03
N ILE A 9 19.43 -28.36 -2.33
CA ILE A 9 18.32 -29.12 -1.73
C ILE A 9 18.42 -29.22 -0.19
N GLN A 10 19.62 -29.03 0.38
CA GLN A 10 19.84 -28.90 1.83
C GLN A 10 19.85 -27.44 2.35
N GLY A 11 19.42 -26.46 1.53
CA GLY A 11 19.26 -25.06 1.93
C GLY A 11 20.55 -24.23 2.03
N LYS A 12 21.70 -24.80 1.66
CA LYS A 12 22.99 -24.10 1.64
C LYS A 12 23.12 -23.22 0.39
N ASP A 13 23.85 -22.12 0.53
CA ASP A 13 24.17 -21.24 -0.60
C ASP A 13 25.11 -21.96 -1.57
N GLU A 14 24.69 -22.07 -2.83
CA GLU A 14 25.51 -22.57 -3.93
C GLU A 14 25.64 -21.52 -5.03
N TYR A 15 26.71 -21.65 -5.81
CA TYR A 15 27.05 -20.72 -6.89
C TYR A 15 27.21 -21.51 -8.18
N ILE A 16 26.59 -21.02 -9.25
CA ILE A 16 26.79 -21.58 -10.59
C ILE A 16 27.93 -20.82 -11.25
N LEU A 17 28.97 -21.56 -11.67
CA LEU A 17 30.02 -21.02 -12.53
C LEU A 17 29.58 -21.23 -13.99
N LEU A 18 29.24 -20.13 -14.65
CA LEU A 18 28.92 -20.13 -16.07
C LEU A 18 30.15 -19.70 -16.88
N PRO A 19 30.63 -20.50 -17.84
CA PRO A 19 31.71 -20.08 -18.72
C PRO A 19 31.35 -18.78 -19.44
N ILE A 20 32.29 -17.83 -19.48
CA ILE A 20 32.02 -16.46 -19.95
C ILE A 20 31.47 -16.41 -21.39
N ALA A 21 31.93 -17.31 -22.25
CA ALA A 21 31.42 -17.43 -23.62
C ALA A 21 29.95 -17.85 -23.67
N VAL A 22 29.53 -18.76 -22.79
CA VAL A 22 28.14 -19.20 -22.68
C VAL A 22 27.27 -18.06 -22.12
N TYR A 23 27.78 -17.33 -21.12
CA TYR A 23 27.09 -16.15 -20.59
C TYR A 23 26.80 -15.12 -21.68
N HIS A 24 27.80 -14.74 -22.48
CA HIS A 24 27.60 -13.74 -23.54
C HIS A 24 26.54 -14.17 -24.56
N THR A 25 26.57 -15.44 -25.00
CA THR A 25 25.57 -15.96 -25.94
C THR A 25 24.16 -15.97 -25.35
N LEU A 26 24.02 -16.33 -24.08
CA LEU A 26 22.71 -16.40 -23.42
C LEU A 26 22.21 -15.02 -22.99
N LYS A 27 23.10 -14.08 -22.68
CA LYS A 27 22.75 -12.75 -22.19
C LYS A 27 21.82 -12.03 -23.17
N ASP A 28 22.19 -12.01 -24.45
CA ASP A 28 21.40 -11.32 -25.47
C ASP A 28 20.00 -11.94 -25.63
N GLN A 29 19.89 -13.26 -25.47
CA GLN A 29 18.61 -13.97 -25.50
C GLN A 29 17.77 -13.65 -24.26
N ILE A 30 18.39 -13.64 -23.08
CA ILE A 30 17.73 -13.32 -21.81
C ILE A 30 17.23 -11.87 -21.84
N GLU A 31 18.04 -10.91 -22.28
CA GLU A 31 17.66 -9.50 -22.36
C GLU A 31 16.50 -9.28 -23.34
N LYS A 32 16.51 -9.98 -24.47
CA LYS A 32 15.41 -9.92 -25.45
C LYS A 32 14.09 -10.49 -24.90
N GLU A 33 14.14 -11.66 -24.26
CA GLU A 33 12.96 -12.26 -23.64
C GLU A 33 12.46 -11.40 -22.47
N LEU A 34 13.37 -10.88 -21.62
CA LEU A 34 13.00 -10.01 -20.52
C LEU A 34 12.32 -8.73 -20.99
N ALA A 35 12.82 -8.10 -22.06
CA ALA A 35 12.18 -6.94 -22.67
C ALA A 35 10.77 -7.24 -23.19
N ALA A 36 10.55 -8.43 -23.76
CA ALA A 36 9.22 -8.88 -24.20
C ALA A 36 8.27 -9.08 -23.01
N TYR A 37 8.76 -9.71 -21.92
CA TYR A 37 8.02 -9.87 -20.68
C TYR A 37 7.68 -8.53 -20.00
N GLU A 38 8.60 -7.56 -19.99
CA GLU A 38 8.36 -6.22 -19.43
C GLU A 38 7.29 -5.48 -20.23
N THR A 39 7.28 -5.56 -21.57
CA THR A 39 6.21 -4.98 -22.39
C THR A 39 4.84 -5.62 -22.18
N ASP A 40 4.77 -6.92 -21.85
CA ASP A 40 3.51 -7.59 -21.51
C ASP A 40 3.09 -7.30 -20.05
N GLN A 41 4.05 -7.13 -19.14
CA GLN A 41 3.79 -6.76 -17.73
C GLN A 41 3.38 -5.30 -17.55
N ASP A 42 3.80 -4.38 -18.41
CA ASP A 42 3.26 -3.01 -18.40
C ASP A 42 1.73 -2.99 -18.63
N ALA A 43 1.16 -4.01 -19.30
CA ALA A 43 -0.28 -4.15 -19.49
C ALA A 43 -1.01 -4.81 -18.30
N GLU A 44 -0.33 -5.66 -17.51
CA GLU A 44 -0.97 -6.47 -16.44
C GLU A 44 -0.53 -6.11 -15.00
N GLN A 45 0.57 -5.39 -14.83
CA GLN A 45 1.09 -4.90 -13.54
C GLN A 45 1.24 -3.38 -13.53
N THR A 46 0.27 -2.67 -14.14
CA THR A 46 0.13 -1.24 -13.88
C THR A 46 -0.01 -1.06 -12.36
N TYR A 47 0.98 -0.41 -11.74
CA TYR A 47 0.92 -0.07 -10.33
C TYR A 47 -0.28 0.85 -10.11
N GLU A 48 -1.38 0.29 -9.62
CA GLU A 48 -2.57 1.05 -9.26
C GLU A 48 -2.31 1.75 -7.92
N PRO A 49 -2.36 3.10 -7.88
CA PRO A 49 -2.22 3.84 -6.64
C PRO A 49 -3.30 3.42 -5.65
N PHE A 50 -2.93 3.23 -4.38
CA PHE A 50 -3.90 2.98 -3.33
C PHE A 50 -4.67 4.26 -3.01
N VAL A 51 -5.91 4.34 -3.51
CA VAL A 51 -6.83 5.46 -3.27
C VAL A 51 -7.78 5.07 -2.14
N LEU A 52 -7.75 5.82 -1.02
CA LEU A 52 -8.54 5.50 0.18
C LEU A 52 -10.06 5.56 -0.07
N GLU A 53 -10.49 6.45 -0.97
CA GLU A 53 -11.88 6.64 -1.38
C GLU A 53 -12.52 5.36 -1.92
N ASP A 54 -11.73 4.46 -2.50
CA ASP A 54 -12.22 3.21 -3.11
C ASP A 54 -12.55 2.14 -2.06
N TYR A 55 -12.08 2.32 -0.83
CA TYR A 55 -12.20 1.33 0.26
C TYR A 55 -12.98 1.84 1.48
N VAL A 56 -13.29 3.15 1.54
CA VAL A 56 -13.89 3.79 2.71
C VAL A 56 -15.06 4.68 2.33
N ASP A 57 -16.27 4.14 2.49
CA ASP A 57 -17.51 4.87 2.20
C ASP A 57 -17.81 5.99 3.22
N ASN A 58 -17.45 5.77 4.48
CA ASN A 58 -17.84 6.67 5.55
C ASN A 58 -16.98 7.95 5.53
N PRO A 59 -17.59 9.14 5.36
CA PRO A 59 -16.83 10.38 5.21
C PRO A 59 -16.08 10.80 6.48
N VAL A 60 -16.51 10.35 7.66
CA VAL A 60 -15.80 10.57 8.93
C VAL A 60 -14.56 9.70 9.00
N ALA A 61 -14.68 8.41 8.67
CA ALA A 61 -13.53 7.51 8.62
C ALA A 61 -12.50 8.00 7.60
N LEU A 62 -12.95 8.43 6.43
CA LEU A 62 -12.08 8.96 5.38
C LEU A 62 -11.36 10.24 5.83
N ALA A 63 -12.07 11.19 6.45
CA ALA A 63 -11.45 12.40 6.99
C ALA A 63 -10.41 12.09 8.08
N ARG A 64 -10.69 11.11 8.95
CA ARG A 64 -9.78 10.65 10.00
C ARG A 64 -8.51 10.03 9.42
N LEU A 65 -8.65 9.15 8.43
CA LEU A 65 -7.53 8.46 7.78
C LEU A 65 -6.65 9.45 7.01
N LYS A 66 -7.24 10.42 6.30
CA LYS A 66 -6.50 11.51 5.66
C LYS A 66 -5.74 12.39 6.65
N ALA A 67 -6.25 12.53 7.87
CA ALA A 67 -5.58 13.24 8.95
C ALA A 67 -4.51 12.41 9.68
N GLY A 68 -4.41 11.10 9.41
CA GLY A 68 -3.42 10.21 10.03
C GLY A 68 -3.64 9.96 11.52
N ILE A 69 -4.87 10.09 12.03
CA ILE A 69 -5.18 9.92 13.46
C ILE A 69 -5.96 8.64 13.75
N THR A 70 -5.85 8.15 14.99
CA THR A 70 -6.59 6.97 15.46
C THR A 70 -8.03 7.34 15.85
N GLN A 71 -8.91 6.34 15.97
CA GLN A 71 -10.28 6.56 16.47
C GLN A 71 -10.29 7.10 17.90
N GLU A 72 -9.33 6.69 18.73
CA GLU A 72 -9.19 7.18 20.10
C GLU A 72 -8.79 8.66 20.13
N GLN A 73 -7.84 9.06 19.29
CA GLN A 73 -7.45 10.47 19.17
C GLN A 73 -8.61 11.34 18.66
N LEU A 74 -9.38 10.86 17.68
CA LEU A 74 -10.58 11.56 17.22
C LEU A 74 -11.63 11.66 18.33
N ALA A 75 -11.84 10.59 19.10
CA ALA A 75 -12.75 10.57 20.24
C ALA A 75 -12.36 11.58 21.32
N GLN A 76 -11.06 11.64 21.68
CA GLN A 76 -10.53 12.62 22.62
C GLN A 76 -10.77 14.06 22.13
N ARG A 77 -10.52 14.36 20.85
CA ARG A 77 -10.75 15.69 20.27
C ARG A 77 -12.23 16.08 20.24
N LEU A 78 -13.11 15.11 20.06
CA LEU A 78 -14.57 15.32 20.05
C LEU A 78 -15.21 15.30 21.45
N GLY A 79 -14.46 14.91 22.50
CA GLY A 79 -15.00 14.72 23.85
C GLY A 79 -16.03 13.59 23.94
N VAL A 80 -15.87 12.53 23.15
CA VAL A 80 -16.77 11.37 23.10
C VAL A 80 -16.01 10.07 23.37
N SER A 81 -16.70 8.94 23.49
CA SER A 81 -16.06 7.63 23.63
C SER A 81 -15.51 7.11 22.30
N GLN A 82 -14.45 6.30 22.34
CA GLN A 82 -13.92 5.62 21.16
C GLN A 82 -14.95 4.66 20.54
N ALA A 83 -15.79 4.03 21.37
CA ALA A 83 -16.92 3.20 20.91
C ALA A 83 -17.94 4.01 20.09
N TYR A 84 -18.21 5.27 20.46
CA TYR A 84 -19.10 6.14 19.69
C TYR A 84 -18.52 6.48 18.31
N VAL A 85 -17.22 6.77 18.23
CA VAL A 85 -16.53 6.98 16.94
C VAL A 85 -16.57 5.72 16.08
N SER A 86 -16.32 4.55 16.66
CA SER A 86 -16.43 3.26 15.96
C SER A 86 -17.85 3.04 15.41
N GLN A 87 -18.89 3.34 16.19
CA GLN A 87 -20.28 3.25 15.74
C GLN A 87 -20.59 4.27 14.64
N LEU A 88 -20.03 5.48 14.73
CA LEU A 88 -20.19 6.54 13.74
C LEU A 88 -19.57 6.18 12.39
N GLU A 89 -18.38 5.57 12.41
CA GLU A 89 -17.67 5.12 11.20
C GLU A 89 -18.34 3.90 10.52
N ARG A 90 -19.13 3.12 11.26
CA ARG A 90 -19.92 1.99 10.72
C ARG A 90 -21.24 2.41 10.05
N ARG A 91 -21.70 3.65 10.25
CA ARG A 91 -22.96 4.13 9.65
C ARG A 91 -22.72 4.48 8.17
N SER A 92 -23.67 4.17 7.30
CA SER A 92 -23.61 4.58 5.88
C SER A 92 -23.84 6.08 5.68
N HIS A 93 -24.60 6.71 6.58
CA HIS A 93 -24.94 8.12 6.50
C HIS A 93 -24.51 8.88 7.75
N VAL A 94 -23.85 10.01 7.52
CA VAL A 94 -23.46 10.97 8.55
C VAL A 94 -24.03 12.33 8.16
N THR A 95 -24.57 13.06 9.13
CA THR A 95 -25.12 14.40 8.89
C THR A 95 -24.00 15.39 8.57
N SER A 96 -24.29 16.38 7.71
CA SER A 96 -23.35 17.45 7.35
C SER A 96 -22.77 18.16 8.58
N LYS A 97 -23.63 18.47 9.56
CA LYS A 97 -23.24 19.06 10.84
C LYS A 97 -22.22 18.22 11.62
N MET A 98 -22.36 16.89 11.61
CA MET A 98 -21.42 16.01 12.31
C MET A 98 -20.08 15.95 11.57
N LEU A 99 -20.11 15.88 10.24
CA LEU A 99 -18.90 15.89 9.42
C LEU A 99 -18.12 17.20 9.59
N GLU A 100 -18.81 18.33 9.66
CA GLU A 100 -18.22 19.65 9.92
C GLU A 100 -17.52 19.68 11.29
N ARG A 101 -18.21 19.22 12.35
CA ARG A 101 -17.61 19.10 13.69
C ARG A 101 -16.35 18.24 13.70
N VAL A 102 -16.35 17.12 12.98
CA VAL A 102 -15.17 16.24 12.84
C VAL A 102 -14.02 16.98 12.16
N ARG A 103 -14.29 17.70 11.06
CA ARG A 103 -13.25 18.46 10.34
C ARG A 103 -12.65 19.56 11.20
N THR A 104 -13.47 20.28 11.96
CA THR A 104 -13.02 21.30 12.91
C THR A 104 -12.11 20.68 13.98
N ALA A 105 -12.56 19.59 14.63
CA ALA A 105 -11.78 18.89 15.65
C ALA A 105 -10.44 18.34 15.11
N ILE A 106 -10.36 17.98 13.83
CA ILE A 106 -9.12 17.55 13.18
C ILE A 106 -8.15 18.73 12.98
N ASN A 107 -8.66 19.88 12.55
CA ASN A 107 -7.87 21.04 12.14
C ASN A 107 -7.38 21.91 13.31
N GLU A 108 -8.12 21.98 14.42
CA GLU A 108 -7.79 22.85 15.58
C GLU A 108 -6.51 22.45 16.33
N THR A 109 -5.90 21.31 16.00
CA THR A 109 -4.69 20.80 16.67
C THR A 109 -3.42 20.86 15.81
N LYS A 110 -3.45 21.60 14.69
CA LYS A 110 -2.28 21.86 13.84
C LYS A 110 -1.51 23.10 14.25
#